data_AF-A0A529NHZ6-F1
#
_entry.id   AF-A0A529NHZ6-F1
#
_cell.length_a   1.000
_cell.length_b   1.000
_cell.length_c   1.000
_cell.angle_alpha   90.00
_cell.angle_beta   90.00
_cell.angle_gamma   90.00
#
_symmetry.space_group_name_H-M   'P 1'
#
loop_
_entity.id
_entity.type
_entity.pdbx_description
1 polymer ?
#
loop_
_entity_poly.entity_id
_entity_poly.type
_entity_poly.pdbx_seq_one_letter_code
_entity_poly.pdbx_strand_id
1 'polypeptide(L)'
;RRDFRTVPTWAAEFTGSRVVVICQKGQKLSQGVAAWLRHEGIAAESLEGGFEAWAAAKAPLVTASAIPPRDDKGRTVWVTRARPKVDRIACPWLIRRFVDPNAVFLFVDAAEVPAVADRFAAVPFDIDNVFWSHRGERCTFDTMIEEFGLRSEALDRLALIVRAADTARLDMV
;
A
#
# COMPACT_ATOMS: atom_id res chain seq x y z
N ARG A 1 2.50 9.58 -7.73
CA ARG A 1 3.25 10.85 -7.91
C ARG A 1 2.70 11.51 -9.16
N ARG A 2 2.45 12.82 -9.16
CA ARG A 2 1.96 13.56 -10.34
C ARG A 2 2.89 14.73 -10.61
N ASP A 3 3.05 15.08 -11.88
CA ASP A 3 3.89 16.21 -12.28
C ASP A 3 3.17 17.53 -11.96
N PHE A 4 3.84 18.41 -11.22
CA PHE A 4 3.30 19.71 -10.84
C PHE A 4 3.15 20.67 -12.03
N ARG A 5 3.85 20.41 -13.14
CA ARG A 5 3.78 21.24 -14.35
C ARG A 5 2.48 21.04 -15.12
N THR A 6 1.79 19.93 -14.87
CA THR A 6 0.58 19.53 -15.59
C THR A 6 -0.63 19.43 -14.69
N VAL A 7 -0.67 20.15 -13.56
CA VAL A 7 -1.83 20.13 -12.63
C VAL A 7 -3.18 20.27 -13.34
N PRO A 8 -3.36 21.16 -14.33
CA PRO A 8 -4.63 21.29 -15.06
C PRO A 8 -5.11 20.00 -15.72
N THR A 9 -4.20 19.08 -16.08
CA THR A 9 -4.56 17.86 -16.81
C THR A 9 -5.11 16.76 -15.90
N TRP A 10 -4.90 16.85 -14.59
CA TRP A 10 -5.23 15.77 -13.66
C TRP A 10 -5.96 16.23 -12.39
N ALA A 11 -6.07 17.55 -12.15
CA ALA A 11 -6.72 18.09 -10.94
C ALA A 11 -8.15 17.57 -10.77
N ALA A 12 -8.92 17.52 -11.85
CA ALA A 12 -10.33 17.10 -11.85
C ALA A 12 -10.55 15.69 -11.29
N GLU A 13 -9.53 14.81 -11.32
CA GLU A 13 -9.60 13.46 -10.73
C GLU A 13 -9.80 13.47 -9.20
N PHE A 14 -9.55 14.60 -8.54
CA PHE A 14 -9.74 14.76 -7.10
C PHE A 14 -11.01 15.52 -6.72
N THR A 15 -11.93 15.74 -7.67
CA THR A 15 -13.20 16.42 -7.40
C THR A 15 -13.97 15.69 -6.27
N GLY A 16 -14.44 16.44 -5.28
CA GLY A 16 -15.13 15.89 -4.09
C GLY A 16 -14.21 15.22 -3.06
N SER A 17 -12.90 15.16 -3.29
CA SER A 17 -11.92 14.62 -2.35
C SER A 17 -11.30 15.69 -1.45
N ARG A 18 -10.78 15.27 -0.29
CA ARG A 18 -9.85 16.06 0.51
C ARG A 18 -8.42 15.62 0.19
N VAL A 19 -7.55 16.55 -0.18
CA VAL A 19 -6.20 16.25 -0.67
C VAL A 19 -5.15 16.87 0.24
N VAL A 20 -4.16 16.07 0.64
CA VAL A 20 -2.91 16.57 1.24
C VAL A 20 -1.81 16.47 0.21
N VAL A 21 -1.23 17.61 -0.15
CA VAL A 21 -0.14 17.72 -1.13
C VAL A 21 1.20 17.70 -0.42
N ILE A 22 2.08 16.81 -0.86
CA ILE A 22 3.38 16.59 -0.23
C ILE A 22 4.48 16.85 -1.27
N CYS A 23 5.49 17.64 -0.90
CA CYS A 23 6.79 17.67 -1.56
C CYS A 23 7.89 17.37 -0.53
N GLN A 24 9.16 17.45 -0.95
CA GLN A 24 10.29 17.15 -0.07
C GLN A 24 10.26 17.96 1.24
N LYS A 25 10.05 19.28 1.16
CA LYS A 25 10.16 20.23 2.29
C LYS A 25 8.87 20.97 2.65
N GLY A 26 7.75 20.68 1.99
CA GLY A 26 6.47 21.37 2.22
C GLY A 26 6.41 22.82 1.70
N GLN A 27 7.31 23.21 0.79
CA GLN A 27 7.46 24.58 0.29
C GLN A 27 6.82 24.78 -1.10
N LYS A 28 7.51 25.51 -2.01
CA LYS A 28 7.00 26.01 -3.30
C LYS A 28 6.14 25.03 -4.12
N LEU A 29 6.57 23.77 -4.24
CA LEU A 29 5.87 22.79 -5.09
C LEU A 29 4.54 22.36 -4.48
N SER A 30 4.54 21.93 -3.21
CA SER A 30 3.30 21.49 -2.56
C SER A 30 2.33 22.64 -2.33
N GLN A 31 2.85 23.83 -1.99
CA GLN A 31 2.01 25.02 -1.82
C GLN A 31 1.37 25.47 -3.14
N GLY A 32 2.14 25.51 -4.23
CA GLY A 32 1.62 25.87 -5.55
C GLY A 32 0.57 24.89 -6.06
N VAL A 33 0.82 23.59 -5.94
CA VAL A 33 -0.14 22.55 -6.32
C VAL A 33 -1.40 22.61 -5.44
N ALA A 34 -1.27 22.76 -4.12
CA ALA A 34 -2.42 22.88 -3.24
C ALA A 34 -3.26 24.14 -3.56
N ALA A 35 -2.60 25.26 -3.88
CA ALA A 35 -3.29 26.47 -4.32
C ALA A 35 -4.05 26.26 -5.64
N TRP A 36 -3.43 25.57 -6.61
CA TRP A 36 -4.10 25.24 -7.87
C TRP A 36 -5.32 24.33 -7.64
N LEU A 37 -5.19 23.27 -6.84
CA LEU A 37 -6.32 22.39 -6.53
C LEU A 37 -7.48 23.16 -5.86
N ARG A 38 -7.17 24.10 -4.95
CA ARG A 38 -8.20 24.97 -4.37
C ARG A 38 -8.85 25.90 -5.39
N HIS A 39 -8.10 26.38 -6.39
CA HIS A 39 -8.66 27.16 -7.50
C HIS A 39 -9.69 26.34 -8.31
N GLU A 40 -9.44 25.05 -8.49
CA GLU A 40 -10.37 24.10 -9.14
C GLU A 40 -11.52 23.64 -8.20
N GLY A 41 -11.69 24.27 -7.04
CA GLY A 41 -12.75 23.94 -6.07
C GLY A 41 -12.48 22.68 -5.23
N ILE A 42 -11.26 22.16 -5.21
CA ILE A 42 -10.89 20.96 -4.45
C ILE A 42 -10.33 21.35 -3.07
N ALA A 43 -10.81 20.69 -2.02
CA ALA A 43 -10.32 20.90 -0.67
C ALA A 43 -8.89 20.34 -0.54
N ALA A 44 -7.88 21.21 -0.67
CA ALA A 44 -6.47 20.82 -0.65
C ALA A 44 -5.65 21.58 0.40
N GLU A 45 -4.79 20.84 1.10
CA GLU A 45 -3.85 21.32 2.11
C GLU A 45 -2.43 20.87 1.73
N SER A 46 -1.40 21.56 2.22
CA SER A 46 0.00 21.12 2.04
C SER A 46 0.58 20.63 3.35
N LEU A 47 1.31 19.52 3.34
CA LEU A 47 1.97 18.99 4.55
C LEU A 47 3.13 19.91 4.97
N GLU A 48 3.02 20.50 6.16
CA GLU A 48 4.07 21.32 6.76
C GLU A 48 5.38 20.52 6.91
N GLY A 49 6.51 21.11 6.52
CA GLY A 49 7.81 20.46 6.55
C GLY A 49 7.99 19.31 5.53
N GLY A 50 6.92 18.90 4.84
CA GLY A 50 6.94 17.89 3.79
C GLY A 50 7.39 16.51 4.25
N PHE A 51 7.94 15.75 3.31
CA PHE A 51 8.46 14.41 3.56
C PHE A 51 9.59 14.38 4.60
N GLU A 52 10.49 15.38 4.60
CA GLU A 52 11.62 15.43 5.53
C GLU A 52 11.15 15.53 6.98
N ALA A 53 10.18 16.40 7.28
CA ALA A 53 9.61 16.50 8.62
C ALA A 53 8.84 15.23 9.03
N TRP A 54 8.08 14.64 8.11
CA TRP A 54 7.38 13.36 8.35
C TRP A 54 8.34 12.23 8.71
N ALA A 55 9.44 12.12 7.96
CA ALA A 55 10.49 11.13 8.21
C ALA A 55 11.22 11.41 9.54
N ALA A 56 11.56 12.66 9.82
CA ALA A 56 12.21 13.07 11.08
C ALA A 56 11.32 12.78 12.31
N ALA A 57 10.01 12.93 12.16
CA ALA A 57 9.01 12.56 13.17
C ALA A 57 8.85 11.04 13.33
N LYS A 58 9.58 10.22 12.55
CA LYS A 58 9.47 8.76 12.53
C LYS A 58 8.05 8.27 12.27
N ALA A 59 7.27 9.05 11.53
CA ALA A 59 5.93 8.64 11.14
C ALA A 59 6.00 7.50 10.09
N PRO A 60 4.93 6.70 9.92
CA PRO A 60 4.97 5.54 9.04
C PRO A 60 5.39 5.88 7.62
N LEU A 61 6.34 5.10 7.10
CA LEU A 61 6.85 5.18 5.73
C LEU A 61 6.76 3.81 5.07
N VAL A 62 6.72 3.81 3.73
CA VAL A 62 6.79 2.60 2.93
C VAL A 62 8.10 2.57 2.17
N THR A 63 8.80 1.44 2.22
CA THR A 63 9.99 1.16 1.42
C THR A 63 9.62 1.12 -0.07
N ALA A 64 9.94 2.19 -0.79
CA ALA A 64 9.51 2.35 -2.20
C ALA A 64 10.04 1.24 -3.13
N SER A 65 11.24 0.71 -2.86
CA SER A 65 11.83 -0.39 -3.64
C SER A 65 11.16 -1.75 -3.41
N ALA A 66 10.40 -1.91 -2.33
CA ALA A 66 9.63 -3.11 -2.04
C ALA A 66 8.25 -3.10 -2.73
N ILE A 67 7.81 -1.94 -3.23
CA ILE A 67 6.52 -1.84 -3.94
C ILE A 67 6.67 -2.48 -5.33
N PRO A 68 5.81 -3.44 -5.68
CA PRO A 68 5.83 -4.02 -7.01
C PRO A 68 5.63 -3.00 -8.14
N PRO A 69 6.00 -3.36 -9.38
CA PRO A 69 5.63 -2.60 -10.55
C PRO A 69 4.13 -2.33 -10.60
N ARG A 70 3.79 -1.13 -11.09
CA ARG A 70 2.40 -0.72 -11.28
C ARG A 70 2.01 -0.93 -12.74
N ASP A 71 0.75 -1.27 -12.97
CA ASP A 71 0.15 -1.34 -14.30
C ASP A 71 0.05 0.06 -14.96
N ASP A 72 -0.43 0.11 -16.20
CA ASP A 72 -0.60 1.36 -16.95
C ASP A 72 -1.57 2.36 -16.29
N LYS A 73 -2.41 1.88 -15.36
CA LYS A 73 -3.32 2.70 -14.55
C LYS A 73 -2.70 3.11 -13.21
N GLY A 74 -1.43 2.80 -12.98
CA GLY A 74 -0.70 3.14 -11.77
C GLY A 74 -1.08 2.28 -10.57
N ARG A 75 -1.54 1.04 -10.76
CA ARG A 75 -2.00 0.13 -9.69
C ARG A 75 -1.10 -1.10 -9.58
N THR A 76 -0.87 -1.57 -8.37
CA THR A 76 -0.28 -2.89 -8.14
C THR A 76 -1.35 -3.97 -8.32
N VAL A 77 -0.97 -5.08 -8.96
CA VAL A 77 -1.85 -6.24 -9.17
C VAL A 77 -1.28 -7.42 -8.42
N TRP A 78 -2.12 -8.07 -7.62
CA TRP A 78 -1.75 -9.17 -6.73
C TRP A 78 -2.62 -10.38 -7.03
N VAL A 79 -2.07 -11.58 -6.88
CA VAL A 79 -2.80 -12.83 -7.08
C VAL A 79 -2.55 -13.80 -5.95
N THR A 80 -3.61 -14.49 -5.53
CA THR A 80 -3.52 -15.60 -4.58
C THR A 80 -4.65 -16.59 -4.84
N ARG A 81 -4.66 -17.69 -4.09
CA ARG A 81 -5.70 -18.73 -4.22
C ARG A 81 -7.03 -18.28 -3.61
N ALA A 82 -8.12 -18.70 -4.25
CA ALA A 82 -9.50 -18.47 -3.82
C ALA A 82 -9.83 -19.18 -2.50
N ARG A 83 -10.97 -18.81 -1.90
CA ARG A 83 -11.39 -19.21 -0.54
C ARG A 83 -10.35 -18.74 0.52
N PRO A 84 -10.16 -17.42 0.65
CA PRO A 84 -9.12 -16.87 1.50
C PRO A 84 -9.39 -17.17 2.99
N LYS A 85 -8.30 -17.43 3.71
CA LYS A 85 -8.27 -17.43 5.19
C LYS A 85 -7.85 -16.05 5.69
N VAL A 86 -7.58 -15.92 6.99
CA VAL A 86 -7.32 -14.64 7.65
C VAL A 86 -6.21 -13.84 6.97
N ASP A 87 -5.06 -14.46 6.70
CA ASP A 87 -3.89 -13.76 6.12
C ASP A 87 -4.19 -13.20 4.71
N ARG A 88 -4.86 -13.99 3.86
CA ARG A 88 -5.29 -13.57 2.50
C ARG A 88 -6.37 -12.49 2.47
N ILE A 89 -6.92 -12.10 3.62
CA ILE A 89 -7.86 -10.97 3.75
C ILE A 89 -7.13 -9.78 4.38
N ALA A 90 -6.26 -10.02 5.36
CA ALA A 90 -5.48 -9.02 6.05
C ALA A 90 -4.44 -8.35 5.14
N CYS A 91 -3.71 -9.13 4.32
CA CYS A 91 -2.72 -8.60 3.37
C CYS A 91 -3.34 -7.60 2.37
N PRO A 92 -4.47 -7.90 1.69
CA PRO A 92 -5.14 -6.91 0.84
C PRO A 92 -5.54 -5.63 1.56
N TRP A 93 -6.00 -5.71 2.82
CA TRP A 93 -6.30 -4.53 3.62
C TRP A 93 -5.04 -3.69 3.88
N LEU A 94 -3.94 -4.32 4.30
CA LEU A 94 -2.67 -3.64 4.57
C LEU A 94 -2.17 -2.89 3.34
N ILE A 95 -2.15 -3.59 2.19
CA ILE A 95 -1.71 -3.02 0.92
C ILE A 95 -2.60 -1.83 0.55
N ARG A 96 -3.93 -1.96 0.56
CA ARG A 96 -4.83 -0.85 0.23
C ARG A 96 -4.74 0.32 1.22
N ARG A 97 -4.46 0.04 2.48
CA ARG A 97 -4.43 1.06 3.52
C ARG A 97 -3.15 1.90 3.50
N PHE A 98 -2.01 1.27 3.19
CA PHE A 98 -0.69 1.89 3.37
C PHE A 98 0.17 1.95 2.11
N VAL A 99 0.00 1.04 1.15
CA VAL A 99 0.92 0.90 0.01
C VAL A 99 0.30 1.43 -1.29
N ASP A 100 -0.90 0.95 -1.60
CA ASP A 100 -1.59 1.27 -2.84
C ASP A 100 -3.12 1.17 -2.69
N PRO A 101 -3.83 2.30 -2.50
CA PRO A 101 -5.28 2.31 -2.30
C PRO A 101 -6.05 1.75 -3.49
N ASN A 102 -5.44 1.71 -4.68
CA ASN A 102 -6.06 1.22 -5.90
C ASN A 102 -5.63 -0.21 -6.28
N ALA A 103 -4.96 -0.93 -5.37
CA ALA A 103 -4.48 -2.28 -5.62
C ALA A 103 -5.61 -3.24 -6.03
N VAL A 104 -5.31 -4.08 -7.02
CA VAL A 104 -6.19 -5.12 -7.56
C VAL A 104 -5.77 -6.48 -7.01
N PHE A 105 -6.74 -7.27 -6.57
CA PHE A 105 -6.50 -8.62 -6.04
C PHE A 105 -7.28 -9.65 -6.85
N LEU A 106 -6.56 -10.61 -7.40
CA LEU A 106 -7.10 -11.73 -8.17
C LEU A 106 -7.12 -12.96 -7.26
N PHE A 107 -8.32 -13.48 -6.99
CA PHE A 107 -8.52 -14.73 -6.26
C PHE A 107 -8.89 -15.82 -7.25
N VAL A 108 -7.98 -16.75 -7.50
CA VAL A 108 -8.10 -17.75 -8.57
C VAL A 108 -7.93 -19.17 -8.03
N ASP A 109 -8.13 -20.20 -8.86
CA ASP A 109 -7.80 -21.55 -8.44
C ASP A 109 -6.31 -21.66 -8.05
N ALA A 110 -5.99 -22.47 -7.04
CA ALA A 110 -4.63 -22.58 -6.53
C ALA A 110 -3.63 -23.03 -7.61
N ALA A 111 -4.06 -23.92 -8.53
CA ALA A 111 -3.21 -24.38 -9.63
C ALA A 111 -2.94 -23.28 -10.68
N GLU A 112 -3.84 -22.30 -10.79
CA GLU A 112 -3.78 -21.23 -11.79
C GLU A 112 -2.96 -20.02 -11.33
N VAL A 113 -2.63 -19.92 -10.03
CA VAL A 113 -1.91 -18.75 -9.49
C VAL A 113 -0.62 -18.44 -10.27
N PRO A 114 0.27 -19.40 -10.59
CA PRO A 114 1.48 -19.11 -11.35
C PRO A 114 1.20 -18.60 -12.78
N ALA A 115 0.25 -19.23 -13.48
CA ALA A 115 -0.11 -18.84 -14.84
C ALA A 115 -0.76 -17.45 -14.89
N VAL A 116 -1.60 -17.12 -13.90
CA VAL A 116 -2.20 -15.79 -13.75
C VAL A 116 -1.15 -14.76 -13.37
N ALA A 117 -0.22 -15.08 -12.47
CA ALA A 117 0.88 -14.19 -12.11
C ALA A 117 1.69 -13.77 -13.35
N ASP A 118 2.09 -14.74 -14.17
CA ASP A 118 2.81 -14.48 -15.42
C ASP A 118 1.97 -13.69 -16.42
N ARG A 119 0.76 -14.17 -16.73
CA ARG A 119 -0.06 -13.61 -17.82
C ARG A 119 -0.59 -12.21 -17.54
N PHE A 120 -0.80 -11.87 -16.27
CA PHE A 120 -1.35 -10.58 -15.84
C PHE A 120 -0.31 -9.68 -15.17
N ALA A 121 0.97 -10.09 -15.17
CA ALA A 121 2.05 -9.42 -14.43
C ALA A 121 1.65 -9.15 -12.95
N ALA A 122 0.91 -10.11 -12.35
CA ALA A 122 0.41 -10.00 -11.00
C ALA A 122 1.41 -10.62 -10.01
N VAL A 123 1.55 -9.99 -8.85
CA VAL A 123 2.45 -10.47 -7.80
C VAL A 123 1.78 -11.58 -6.99
N PRO A 124 2.32 -12.81 -6.99
CA PRO A 124 1.78 -13.87 -6.17
C PRO A 124 2.11 -13.67 -4.70
N PHE A 125 1.15 -13.96 -3.81
CA PHE A 125 1.35 -13.92 -2.37
C PHE A 125 0.57 -15.02 -1.62
N ASP A 126 1.03 -15.35 -0.42
CA ASP A 126 0.48 -16.39 0.47
C ASP A 126 0.22 -17.73 -0.23
N ILE A 127 1.26 -18.16 -0.96
CA ILE A 127 1.42 -19.49 -1.57
C ILE A 127 2.86 -19.98 -1.36
N ASP A 128 3.12 -21.25 -1.60
CA ASP A 128 4.46 -21.82 -1.46
C ASP A 128 5.44 -21.26 -2.49
N ASN A 129 6.71 -21.13 -2.10
CA ASN A 129 7.84 -20.77 -2.97
C ASN A 129 7.75 -19.40 -3.66
N VAL A 130 6.99 -18.45 -3.11
CA VAL A 130 7.01 -17.04 -3.58
C VAL A 130 7.55 -16.11 -2.51
N PHE A 131 8.05 -14.95 -2.94
CA PHE A 131 8.66 -13.97 -2.05
C PHE A 131 7.72 -13.46 -0.94
N TRP A 132 6.47 -13.16 -1.31
CA TRP A 132 5.43 -12.70 -0.39
C TRP A 132 4.69 -13.89 0.21
N SER A 133 5.36 -14.60 1.10
CA SER A 133 4.80 -15.78 1.76
C SER A 133 5.18 -15.81 3.24
N HIS A 134 4.79 -16.90 3.90
CA HIS A 134 5.19 -17.22 5.25
C HIS A 134 6.72 -17.36 5.34
N ARG A 135 7.29 -16.98 6.48
CA ARG A 135 8.73 -17.10 6.78
C ARG A 135 8.92 -17.64 8.19
N GLY A 136 9.28 -18.92 8.31
CA GLY A 136 9.33 -19.60 9.61
C GLY A 136 7.94 -19.57 10.27
N GLU A 137 7.87 -19.09 11.51
CA GLU A 137 6.62 -18.94 12.26
C GLU A 137 5.82 -17.66 11.89
N ARG A 138 6.30 -16.88 10.91
CA ARG A 138 5.66 -15.63 10.48
C ARG A 138 4.72 -15.86 9.30
N CYS A 139 3.52 -15.26 9.36
CA CYS A 139 2.56 -15.27 8.27
C CYS A 139 2.92 -14.21 7.21
N THR A 140 2.22 -14.21 6.07
CA THR A 140 2.48 -13.27 4.97
C THR A 140 2.26 -11.82 5.39
N PHE A 141 1.28 -11.54 6.26
CA PHE A 141 1.07 -10.20 6.82
C PHE A 141 2.30 -9.64 7.54
N ASP A 142 2.98 -10.50 8.30
CA ASP A 142 4.23 -10.12 8.98
C ASP A 142 5.35 -9.83 7.99
N THR A 143 5.49 -10.69 6.97
CA THR A 143 6.44 -10.50 5.88
C THR A 143 6.18 -9.17 5.18
N MET A 144 4.92 -8.80 4.93
CA MET A 144 4.56 -7.52 4.32
C MET A 144 4.90 -6.33 5.22
N ILE A 145 4.59 -6.40 6.51
CA ILE A 145 4.98 -5.37 7.49
C ILE A 145 6.50 -5.16 7.49
N GLU A 146 7.26 -6.26 7.48
CA GLU A 146 8.71 -6.23 7.50
C GLU A 146 9.29 -5.56 6.24
N GLU A 147 8.94 -6.08 5.06
CA GLU A 147 9.49 -5.66 3.77
C GLU A 147 9.04 -4.26 3.34
N PHE A 148 7.78 -3.91 3.61
CA PHE A 148 7.31 -2.54 3.36
C PHE A 148 7.86 -1.54 4.39
N GLY A 149 8.55 -1.98 5.45
CA GLY A 149 9.10 -1.10 6.47
C GLY A 149 8.02 -0.41 7.32
N LEU A 150 6.80 -0.97 7.34
CA LEU A 150 5.67 -0.41 8.08
C LEU A 150 5.84 -0.73 9.55
N ARG A 151 6.22 0.26 10.38
CA ARG A 151 6.40 0.07 11.82
C ARG A 151 5.48 1.00 12.61
N SER A 152 4.66 0.43 13.47
CA SER A 152 3.91 1.14 14.50
C SER A 152 3.37 0.15 15.52
N GLU A 153 3.24 0.55 16.78
CA GLU A 153 2.72 -0.31 17.85
C GLU A 153 1.34 -0.91 17.50
N ALA A 154 0.48 -0.12 16.85
CA ALA A 154 -0.84 -0.58 16.41
C ALA A 154 -0.76 -1.67 15.32
N LEU A 155 0.15 -1.51 14.35
CA LEU A 155 0.38 -2.53 13.32
C LEU A 155 1.05 -3.77 13.89
N ASP A 156 1.98 -3.62 14.84
CA ASP A 156 2.67 -4.74 15.48
C ASP A 156 1.66 -5.60 16.27
N ARG A 157 0.73 -4.97 16.99
CA ARG A 157 -0.35 -5.67 17.69
C ARG A 157 -1.31 -6.35 16.71
N LEU A 158 -1.67 -5.69 15.60
CA LEU A 158 -2.51 -6.29 14.57
C LEU A 158 -1.82 -7.50 13.92
N ALA A 159 -0.51 -7.41 13.67
CA ALA A 159 0.28 -8.50 13.11
C ALA A 159 0.25 -9.74 14.02
N LEU A 160 0.37 -9.55 15.34
CA LEU A 160 0.23 -10.62 16.31
C LEU A 160 -1.15 -11.31 16.23
N ILE A 161 -2.23 -10.52 16.16
CA ILE A 161 -3.61 -11.04 16.04
C ILE A 161 -3.80 -11.82 14.74
N VAL A 162 -3.37 -11.26 13.60
CA VAL A 162 -3.47 -11.92 12.30
C VAL A 162 -2.70 -13.24 12.29
N ARG A 163 -1.46 -13.23 12.78
CA ARG A 163 -0.60 -14.41 12.86
C ARG A 163 -1.21 -15.50 13.75
N ALA A 164 -1.70 -15.14 14.93
CA ALA A 164 -2.35 -16.08 15.85
C ALA A 164 -3.57 -16.75 15.20
N ALA A 165 -4.41 -15.95 14.52
CA ALA A 165 -5.61 -16.44 13.85
C ALA A 165 -5.29 -17.29 12.61
N ASP A 166 -4.27 -16.94 11.83
CA ASP A 166 -3.90 -17.67 10.62
C ASP A 166 -3.20 -19.00 10.91
N THR A 167 -2.35 -19.02 11.94
CA THR A 167 -1.58 -20.22 12.35
C THR A 167 -2.29 -21.08 13.40
N ALA A 168 -3.52 -20.72 13.80
CA ALA A 168 -4.30 -21.37 14.86
C ALA A 168 -3.57 -21.42 16.23
N ARG A 169 -2.78 -20.38 16.53
CA ARG A 169 -2.01 -20.19 17.77
C ARG A 169 -2.63 -19.10 18.63
N LEU A 170 -3.86 -19.34 19.10
CA LEU A 170 -4.63 -18.37 19.87
C LEU A 170 -4.05 -18.09 21.27
N ASP A 171 -3.11 -18.91 21.72
CA ASP A 171 -2.32 -18.72 22.95
C ASP A 171 -1.39 -17.50 22.89
N MET A 172 -1.16 -16.94 21.69
CA MET A 172 -0.27 -15.81 21.47
C MET A 172 -0.90 -14.44 21.76
N VAL A 173 -2.22 -14.35 21.96
CA VAL A 173 -3.00 -13.09 22.06
C VAL A 173 -3.92 -13.01 23.26
#